data_AF-T1HZ96-F1
#
_entry.id   AF-T1HZ96-F1
#
_cell.length_a   1.000
_cell.length_b   1.000
_cell.length_c   1.000
_cell.angle_alpha   90.00
_cell.angle_beta   90.00
_cell.angle_gamma   90.00
#
_symmetry.space_group_name_H-M   'P 1'
#
loop_
_entity.id
_entity.type
_entity.pdbx_description
1 polymer ?
#
loop_
_entity_poly.entity_id
_entity_poly.type
_entity_poly.pdbx_seq_one_letter_code
_entity_poly.pdbx_strand_id
1 'polypeptide(L)'
;MFLPQDIGGECQPVAQDLFKERALVCSNGLSDPCIDMAYTFCIVLATTLFVLLGALKGYVHRRSGYSRVFVNKGLGLAAEAAKKQVTTKEQETCVNNLLGEDFEEGNRLVGEASWKLINLLQSDWAKLKDSPWDDVKKVIDNEFKKVEEDWLNEKVAELNKC
;
A
#
# COMPACT_ATOMS: atom_id res chain seq x y z
N MET A 1 -19.50 -20.28 -8.67
CA MET A 1 -19.36 -20.62 -7.24
C MET A 1 -18.46 -21.84 -7.16
N PHE A 2 -17.16 -21.63 -6.95
CA PHE A 2 -16.17 -22.69 -6.77
C PHE A 2 -15.20 -22.20 -5.69
N LEU A 3 -15.25 -22.80 -4.52
CA LEU A 3 -14.19 -22.79 -3.53
C LEU A 3 -13.33 -24.04 -3.80
N PRO A 4 -11.99 -23.94 -3.81
CA PRO A 4 -11.16 -25.06 -3.45
C PRO A 4 -10.91 -25.07 -1.94
N GLN A 5 -10.97 -26.29 -1.41
CA GLN A 5 -10.70 -26.73 -0.05
C GLN A 5 -9.23 -26.54 0.36
N ASP A 6 -9.04 -26.43 1.68
CA ASP A 6 -7.94 -26.94 2.48
C ASP A 6 -6.53 -26.94 1.87
N ILE A 7 -5.74 -25.96 2.31
CA ILE A 7 -4.30 -26.14 2.49
C ILE A 7 -4.04 -25.97 3.98
N GLY A 8 -4.26 -27.06 4.72
CA GLY A 8 -3.61 -27.26 6.00
C GLY A 8 -2.10 -27.35 5.75
N GLY A 9 -1.35 -26.41 6.30
CA GLY A 9 0.09 -26.30 6.11
C GLY A 9 0.66 -25.25 7.04
N GLU A 10 0.75 -25.61 8.33
CA GLU A 10 1.76 -25.16 9.29
C GLU A 10 2.17 -23.67 9.22
N CYS A 11 1.44 -22.84 9.96
CA CYS A 11 2.00 -21.60 10.47
C CYS A 11 3.14 -21.90 11.46
N GLN A 12 4.38 -21.66 11.02
CA GLN A 12 5.64 -21.63 11.80
C GLN A 12 6.13 -22.96 12.39
N PRO A 13 7.39 -23.33 12.08
CA PRO A 13 8.44 -22.98 13.05
C PRO A 13 9.79 -22.52 12.45
N VAL A 14 9.88 -22.02 11.21
CA VAL A 14 11.21 -21.63 10.65
C VAL A 14 11.85 -20.43 11.39
N ALA A 15 11.06 -19.59 12.06
CA ALA A 15 11.58 -18.46 12.85
C ALA A 15 12.11 -18.85 14.24
N GLN A 16 11.69 -19.99 14.80
CA GLN A 16 12.18 -20.47 16.10
C GLN A 16 13.46 -21.30 15.97
N ASP A 17 13.60 -22.07 14.90
CA ASP A 17 14.78 -22.92 14.71
C ASP A 17 16.02 -22.13 14.29
N LEU A 18 15.86 -21.04 13.51
CA LEU A 18 16.96 -20.11 13.22
C LEU A 18 17.45 -19.35 14.47
N PHE A 19 16.57 -19.13 15.46
CA PHE A 19 16.96 -18.55 16.75
C PHE A 19 17.57 -19.59 17.69
N LYS A 20 17.09 -20.85 17.69
CA LYS A 20 17.64 -21.92 18.54
C LYS A 20 19.01 -22.40 18.08
N GLU A 21 19.24 -22.58 16.77
CA GLU A 21 20.54 -23.07 16.28
C GLU A 21 21.64 -22.02 16.37
N ARG A 22 21.32 -20.72 16.29
CA ARG A 22 22.31 -19.65 16.50
C ARG A 22 22.50 -19.25 17.97
N ALA A 23 21.54 -19.54 18.85
CA ALA A 23 21.73 -19.37 20.29
C ALA A 23 22.67 -20.43 20.89
N LEU A 24 22.75 -21.62 20.29
CA LEU A 24 23.61 -22.70 20.77
C LEU A 24 25.10 -22.51 20.45
N VAL A 25 25.44 -21.68 19.46
CA VAL A 25 26.85 -21.36 19.12
C VAL A 25 27.45 -20.33 20.10
N CYS A 26 26.62 -19.62 20.87
CA CYS A 26 27.09 -18.61 21.84
C CYS A 26 27.10 -19.10 23.31
N SER A 27 26.69 -20.34 23.59
CA SER A 27 26.53 -20.83 24.97
C SER A 27 27.76 -21.55 25.56
N ASN A 28 28.83 -21.74 24.78
CA ASN A 28 30.04 -22.42 25.25
C ASN A 28 31.20 -21.46 25.41
N GLY A 29 31.18 -20.70 26.51
CA GLY A 29 32.38 -20.15 27.12
C GLY A 29 32.54 -18.63 27.02
N LEU A 30 32.74 -18.02 28.18
CA LEU A 30 33.03 -16.61 28.48
C LEU A 30 31.84 -15.66 28.40
N SER A 31 31.25 -15.45 29.59
CA SER A 31 30.49 -14.27 29.97
C SER A 31 31.38 -13.01 29.86
N ASP A 32 31.51 -12.50 28.64
CA ASP A 32 32.08 -11.19 28.39
C ASP A 32 30.92 -10.17 28.37
N PRO A 33 30.87 -9.17 29.26
CA PRO A 33 29.80 -8.16 29.30
C PRO A 33 29.67 -7.35 28.00
N CYS A 34 30.68 -7.42 27.13
CA CYS A 34 30.65 -6.89 25.77
C CYS A 34 29.67 -7.63 24.84
N ILE A 35 29.47 -8.95 25.04
CA ILE A 35 28.57 -9.78 24.21
C ILE A 35 27.11 -9.48 24.56
N ASP A 36 26.80 -9.27 25.84
CA ASP A 36 25.45 -8.94 26.32
C ASP A 36 24.99 -7.55 25.86
N MET A 37 25.90 -6.57 25.85
CA MET A 37 25.61 -5.26 25.29
C MET A 37 25.39 -5.32 23.77
N ALA A 38 26.26 -6.01 23.02
CA ALA A 38 26.11 -6.15 21.57
C ALA A 38 24.79 -6.83 21.17
N TYR A 39 24.36 -7.86 21.92
CA TYR A 39 23.09 -8.55 21.68
C TYR A 39 21.88 -7.62 21.93
N THR A 40 21.93 -6.84 23.00
CA THR A 40 20.88 -5.85 23.32
C THR A 40 20.80 -4.76 22.24
N PHE A 41 21.94 -4.25 21.77
CA PHE A 41 21.97 -3.29 20.65
C PHE A 41 21.38 -3.87 19.37
N CYS A 42 21.70 -5.12 19.03
CA CYS A 42 21.15 -5.80 17.86
C CYS A 42 19.61 -5.96 17.94
N ILE A 43 19.07 -6.32 19.11
CA ILE A 43 17.62 -6.45 19.30
C ILE A 43 16.93 -5.08 19.18
N VAL A 44 17.49 -4.04 19.79
CA VAL A 44 16.92 -2.68 19.70
C VAL A 44 16.96 -2.15 18.26
N LEU A 45 18.04 -2.40 17.53
CA LEU A 45 18.14 -2.03 16.11
C LEU A 45 17.16 -2.81 15.24
N ALA A 46 17.01 -4.12 15.45
CA ALA A 46 16.06 -4.92 14.70
C ALA A 46 14.62 -4.44 14.94
N THR A 47 14.23 -4.25 16.21
CA THR A 47 12.86 -3.82 16.57
C THR A 47 12.53 -2.43 16.03
N THR A 48 13.46 -1.47 16.11
CA THR A 48 13.27 -0.13 15.53
C THR A 48 13.10 -0.16 14.01
N LEU A 49 13.86 -0.99 13.29
CA LEU A 49 13.70 -1.16 11.85
C LEU A 49 12.34 -1.78 11.47
N PHE A 50 11.88 -2.78 12.22
CA PHE A 50 10.55 -3.38 11.99
C PHE A 50 9.41 -2.37 12.23
N VAL A 51 9.53 -1.54 13.27
CA VAL A 51 8.54 -0.49 13.57
C VAL A 51 8.48 0.55 12.46
N LEU A 52 9.63 1.01 11.96
CA LEU A 52 9.69 2.00 10.87
C LEU A 52 9.06 1.48 9.57
N LEU A 53 9.42 0.26 9.15
CA LEU A 53 8.82 -0.37 7.97
C LEU A 53 7.30 -0.57 8.15
N GLY A 54 6.87 -0.99 9.35
CA GLY A 54 5.46 -1.12 9.69
C GLY A 54 4.70 0.19 9.59
N ALA A 55 5.28 1.28 10.08
CA ALA A 55 4.67 2.61 10.02
C ALA A 55 4.55 3.13 8.57
N LEU A 56 5.52 2.87 7.68
CA LEU A 56 5.40 3.24 6.26
C LEU A 56 4.33 2.42 5.54
N LYS A 57 4.25 1.11 5.80
CA LYS A 57 3.15 0.29 5.26
C LYS A 57 1.79 0.79 5.74
N GLY A 58 1.69 1.11 7.03
CA GLY A 58 0.50 1.74 7.60
C GLY A 58 0.13 3.05 6.90
N TYR A 59 1.14 3.89 6.59
CA TYR A 59 0.94 5.13 5.84
C TYR A 59 0.42 4.86 4.41
N VAL A 60 0.99 3.89 3.68
CA VAL A 60 0.51 3.50 2.34
C VAL A 60 -0.95 3.05 2.39
N HIS A 61 -1.32 2.16 3.32
CA HIS A 61 -2.72 1.70 3.46
C HIS A 61 -3.68 2.84 3.79
N ARG A 62 -3.29 3.75 4.68
CA ARG A 62 -4.09 4.92 5.02
C ARG A 62 -4.26 5.84 3.80
N ARG A 63 -3.17 6.11 3.08
CA ARG A 63 -3.19 6.97 1.89
C ARG A 63 -4.04 6.36 0.78
N SER A 64 -3.92 5.05 0.55
CA SER A 64 -4.78 4.27 -0.35
C SER A 64 -6.26 4.44 -0.03
N GLY A 65 -6.64 4.33 1.25
CA GLY A 65 -8.02 4.55 1.68
C GLY A 65 -8.51 5.96 1.36
N TYR A 66 -7.71 6.98 1.62
CA TYR A 66 -8.05 8.36 1.25
C TYR A 66 -8.18 8.55 -0.25
N SER A 67 -7.27 7.99 -1.05
CA SER A 67 -7.28 8.12 -2.51
C SER A 67 -8.51 7.47 -3.13
N ARG A 68 -8.94 6.30 -2.64
CA ARG A 68 -10.21 5.70 -3.10
C ARG A 68 -11.40 6.60 -2.84
N VAL A 69 -11.49 7.15 -1.61
CA VAL A 69 -12.59 8.07 -1.26
C VAL A 69 -12.55 9.33 -2.12
N PHE A 70 -11.35 9.90 -2.33
CA PHE A 70 -11.16 11.09 -3.14
C PHE A 70 -11.60 10.86 -4.58
N VAL A 71 -11.07 9.82 -5.23
CA VAL A 71 -11.39 9.45 -6.61
C VAL A 71 -12.88 9.16 -6.78
N ASN A 72 -13.46 8.32 -5.92
CA ASN A 72 -14.88 7.96 -6.03
C ASN A 72 -15.79 9.18 -5.82
N LYS A 73 -15.42 10.08 -4.91
CA LYS A 73 -16.17 11.32 -4.71
C LYS A 73 -16.04 12.25 -5.92
N GLY A 74 -14.84 12.39 -6.47
CA GLY A 74 -14.57 13.21 -7.66
C GLY A 74 -15.40 12.75 -8.87
N LEU A 75 -15.37 11.46 -9.18
CA LEU A 75 -16.17 10.86 -10.25
C LEU A 75 -17.67 11.02 -10.02
N GLY A 76 -18.14 10.76 -8.80
CA GLY A 76 -19.57 10.92 -8.45
C GLY A 76 -20.05 12.35 -8.70
N LEU A 77 -19.29 13.35 -8.25
CA LEU A 77 -19.60 14.77 -8.48
C LEU A 77 -19.57 15.15 -9.96
N ALA A 78 -18.59 14.64 -10.70
CA ALA A 78 -18.47 14.89 -12.14
C ALA A 78 -19.63 14.27 -12.92
N ALA A 79 -20.01 13.03 -12.61
CA ALA A 79 -21.15 12.37 -13.23
C ALA A 79 -22.48 13.04 -12.87
N GLU A 80 -22.67 13.51 -11.63
CA GLU A 80 -23.82 14.33 -11.27
C GLU A 80 -23.88 15.65 -12.06
N ALA A 81 -22.73 16.29 -12.28
CA ALA A 81 -22.65 17.50 -13.09
C ALA A 81 -22.96 17.23 -14.57
N ALA A 82 -22.44 16.13 -15.14
CA ALA A 82 -22.73 15.70 -16.51
C ALA A 82 -24.23 15.36 -16.67
N LYS A 83 -24.81 14.60 -15.73
CA LYS A 83 -26.25 14.24 -15.74
C LYS A 83 -27.20 15.44 -15.69
N LYS A 84 -26.77 16.58 -15.15
CA LYS A 84 -27.57 17.82 -15.16
C LYS A 84 -27.60 18.49 -16.54
N GLN A 85 -26.67 18.15 -17.43
CA GLN A 85 -26.53 18.76 -18.76
C GLN A 85 -27.09 17.88 -19.88
N VAL A 86 -27.21 16.57 -19.65
CA VAL A 86 -27.79 15.65 -20.63
C VAL A 86 -29.30 15.86 -20.77
N THR A 87 -29.83 15.64 -21.98
CA THR A 87 -31.26 15.84 -22.28
C THR A 87 -31.93 14.58 -22.82
N THR A 88 -31.16 13.57 -23.21
CA THR A 88 -31.68 12.30 -23.73
C THR A 88 -31.30 11.12 -22.85
N LYS A 89 -32.06 10.02 -22.98
CA LYS A 89 -31.81 8.77 -22.25
C LYS A 89 -30.51 8.09 -22.67
N GLU A 90 -30.13 8.26 -23.94
CA GLU A 90 -28.89 7.72 -24.50
C GLU A 90 -27.68 8.38 -23.82
N GLN A 91 -27.69 9.70 -23.67
CA GLN A 91 -26.63 10.44 -22.97
C GLN A 91 -26.59 10.07 -21.47
N GLU A 92 -27.74 9.95 -20.82
CA GLU A 92 -27.81 9.51 -19.43
C GLU A 92 -27.23 8.09 -19.24
N THR A 93 -27.51 7.18 -20.17
CA THR A 93 -26.96 5.82 -20.19
C THR A 93 -25.44 5.84 -20.40
N CYS A 94 -24.94 6.69 -21.30
CA CYS A 94 -23.51 6.90 -21.51
C CYS A 94 -22.80 7.27 -20.20
N VAL A 95 -23.31 8.28 -19.48
CA VAL A 95 -22.72 8.74 -18.22
C VAL A 95 -22.75 7.63 -17.16
N ASN A 96 -23.85 6.87 -17.05
CA ASN A 96 -23.95 5.79 -16.07
C ASN A 96 -22.98 4.63 -16.35
N ASN A 97 -22.81 4.25 -17.61
CA ASN A 97 -21.90 3.18 -17.99
C ASN A 97 -20.45 3.58 -17.72
N LEU A 98 -20.04 4.77 -18.19
CA LEU A 98 -18.69 5.29 -17.94
C LEU A 98 -18.41 5.41 -16.44
N LEU A 99 -19.36 5.94 -15.65
CA LEU A 99 -19.18 6.05 -14.21
C LEU A 99 -18.92 4.69 -13.54
N GLY A 100 -19.63 3.64 -13.95
CA GLY A 100 -19.43 2.29 -13.42
C GLY A 100 -18.04 1.75 -13.73
N GLU A 101 -17.61 1.87 -14.98
CA GLU A 101 -16.28 1.44 -15.44
C GLU A 101 -15.17 2.24 -14.75
N ASP A 102 -15.32 3.56 -14.67
CA ASP A 102 -14.35 4.46 -14.04
C ASP A 102 -14.21 4.18 -12.53
N PHE A 103 -15.29 3.84 -11.82
CA PHE A 103 -15.18 3.44 -10.42
C PHE A 103 -14.34 2.18 -10.25
N GLU A 104 -14.55 1.17 -11.09
CA GLU A 104 -13.77 -0.07 -11.02
C GLU A 104 -12.29 0.19 -11.35
N GLU A 105 -12.04 0.93 -12.43
CA GLU A 105 -10.69 1.26 -12.87
C GLU A 105 -9.93 2.11 -11.83
N GLY A 106 -10.54 3.17 -11.31
CA GLY A 106 -9.92 4.03 -10.31
C GLY A 106 -9.54 3.27 -9.04
N ASN A 107 -10.43 2.40 -8.55
CA ASN A 107 -10.14 1.58 -7.37
C ASN A 107 -9.04 0.54 -7.63
N ARG A 108 -8.98 -0.02 -8.84
CA ARG A 108 -7.89 -0.91 -9.29
C ARG A 108 -6.56 -0.17 -9.30
N LEU A 109 -6.48 1.01 -9.92
CA LEU A 109 -5.25 1.81 -10.01
C LEU A 109 -4.72 2.23 -8.63
N VAL A 110 -5.61 2.63 -7.70
CA VAL A 110 -5.21 2.90 -6.31
C VAL A 110 -4.66 1.63 -5.63
N GLY A 111 -5.26 0.47 -5.91
CA GLY A 111 -4.76 -0.82 -5.44
C GLY A 111 -3.37 -1.16 -5.98
N GLU A 112 -3.13 -0.96 -7.27
CA GLU A 112 -1.85 -1.19 -7.93
C GLU A 112 -0.76 -0.27 -7.39
N ALA A 113 -1.06 1.03 -7.21
CA ALA A 113 -0.15 1.97 -6.58
C ALA A 113 0.23 1.52 -5.16
N SER A 114 -0.74 1.07 -4.38
CA SER A 114 -0.51 0.56 -3.02
C SER A 114 0.39 -0.67 -3.02
N TRP A 115 0.12 -1.64 -3.91
CA TRP A 115 0.89 -2.87 -4.03
C TRP A 115 2.34 -2.59 -4.45
N LYS A 116 2.53 -1.73 -5.47
CA LYS A 116 3.84 -1.29 -5.94
C LYS A 116 4.65 -0.64 -4.81
N LEU A 117 4.03 0.26 -4.04
CA LEU A 117 4.69 0.94 -2.92
C LEU A 117 5.05 -0.03 -1.79
N ILE A 118 4.17 -0.96 -1.43
CA ILE A 118 4.46 -1.97 -0.39
C ILE A 118 5.64 -2.85 -0.82
N ASN A 119 5.68 -3.27 -2.08
CA ASN A 119 6.79 -4.05 -2.61
C ASN A 119 8.08 -3.25 -2.61
N LEU A 120 8.07 -1.99 -3.04
CA LEU A 120 9.24 -1.10 -2.98
C LEU A 120 9.78 -0.98 -1.55
N LEU A 121 8.89 -0.79 -0.57
CA LEU A 121 9.25 -0.72 0.84
C LEU A 121 9.85 -2.03 1.35
N GLN A 122 9.43 -3.18 0.83
CA GLN A 122 9.97 -4.49 1.22
C GLN A 122 11.30 -4.82 0.53
N SER A 123 11.40 -4.57 -0.78
CA SER A 123 12.57 -4.91 -1.59
C SER A 123 13.76 -4.01 -1.30
N ASP A 124 13.51 -2.71 -1.13
CA ASP A 124 14.55 -1.69 -1.02
C ASP A 124 14.65 -1.07 0.38
N TRP A 125 14.12 -1.75 1.41
CA TRP A 125 14.13 -1.26 2.80
C TRP A 125 15.53 -0.85 3.26
N ALA A 126 16.55 -1.64 2.90
CA ALA A 126 17.92 -1.38 3.28
C ALA A 126 18.47 -0.03 2.76
N LYS A 127 17.92 0.48 1.65
CA LYS A 127 18.27 1.80 1.09
C LYS A 127 17.37 2.90 1.66
N LEU A 128 16.09 2.57 1.87
CA LEU A 128 15.08 3.54 2.30
C LEU A 128 15.14 3.86 3.79
N LYS A 129 15.64 2.95 4.63
CA LYS A 129 15.75 3.14 6.08
C LYS A 129 16.61 4.36 6.47
N ASP A 130 17.57 4.72 5.62
CA ASP A 130 18.50 5.82 5.85
C ASP A 130 18.01 7.13 5.18
N SER A 131 16.89 7.06 4.43
CA SER A 131 16.28 8.22 3.80
C SER A 131 15.44 9.02 4.82
N PRO A 132 15.39 10.36 4.71
CA PRO A 132 14.49 11.17 5.51
C PRO A 132 13.04 10.69 5.33
N TRP A 133 12.34 10.53 6.44
CA TRP A 133 10.96 10.03 6.46
C TRP A 133 10.01 10.82 5.56
N ASP A 134 10.19 12.15 5.51
CA ASP A 134 9.38 13.04 4.70
C ASP A 134 9.60 12.83 3.19
N ASP A 135 10.80 12.44 2.78
CA ASP A 135 11.07 12.18 1.36
C ASP A 135 10.44 10.86 0.92
N VAL A 136 10.45 9.84 1.77
CA VAL A 136 9.73 8.59 1.51
C VAL A 136 8.23 8.82 1.43
N LYS A 137 7.67 9.65 2.33
CA LYS A 137 6.26 10.05 2.26
C LYS A 137 5.91 10.79 0.99
N LYS A 138 6.76 11.73 0.53
CA LYS A 138 6.54 12.43 -0.76
C LYS A 138 6.47 11.45 -1.93
N VAL A 139 7.32 10.42 -1.96
CA VAL A 139 7.27 9.39 -3.01
C VAL A 139 5.94 8.64 -2.96
N ILE A 140 5.50 8.24 -1.77
CA ILE A 140 4.21 7.58 -1.57
C ILE A 140 3.06 8.50 -2.04
N ASP A 141 3.04 9.75 -1.59
CA ASP A 141 2.01 10.72 -1.92
C ASP A 141 1.97 11.01 -3.43
N ASN A 142 3.13 11.12 -4.07
CA ASN A 142 3.22 11.35 -5.51
C ASN A 142 2.66 10.19 -6.33
N GLU A 143 2.85 8.94 -5.91
CA GLU A 143 2.26 7.80 -6.64
C GLU A 143 0.73 7.80 -6.55
N PHE A 144 0.15 8.16 -5.40
CA PHE A 144 -1.30 8.31 -5.28
C PHE A 144 -1.82 9.54 -6.02
N LYS A 145 -1.05 10.64 -6.01
CA LYS A 145 -1.40 11.89 -6.71
C LYS A 145 -1.59 11.70 -8.22
N LYS A 146 -0.82 10.81 -8.84
CA LYS A 146 -1.00 10.44 -10.27
C LYS A 146 -2.41 9.90 -10.56
N VAL A 147 -2.98 9.11 -9.63
CA VAL A 147 -4.35 8.61 -9.80
C VAL A 147 -5.38 9.69 -9.46
N GLU A 148 -5.12 10.45 -8.39
CA GLU A 148 -6.05 11.49 -7.90
C GLU A 148 -6.16 12.70 -8.83
N GLU A 149 -5.08 13.09 -9.50
CA GLU A 149 -5.07 14.28 -10.36
C GLU A 149 -5.02 13.89 -11.83
N ASP A 150 -4.01 13.14 -12.27
CA ASP A 150 -3.82 12.90 -13.71
C ASP A 150 -4.96 12.05 -14.28
N TRP A 151 -5.17 10.86 -13.70
CA TRP A 151 -6.21 9.93 -14.17
C TRP A 151 -7.62 10.49 -13.93
N LEU A 152 -7.90 11.06 -12.75
CA LEU A 152 -9.23 11.58 -12.45
C LEU A 152 -9.63 12.72 -13.40
N ASN A 153 -8.72 13.66 -13.69
CA ASN A 153 -9.03 14.77 -14.59
C ASN A 153 -9.34 14.29 -16.01
N GLU A 154 -8.62 13.26 -16.49
CA GLU A 154 -8.90 12.61 -17.77
C GLU A 154 -10.32 12.04 -17.80
N LYS A 155 -10.72 11.28 -16.78
CA LYS A 155 -12.06 10.66 -16.70
C LYS A 155 -13.19 11.68 -16.55
N VAL A 156 -12.96 12.74 -15.78
CA VAL A 156 -13.89 13.86 -15.70
C VAL A 156 -14.10 14.51 -17.08
N ALA A 157 -13.04 14.65 -17.88
CA ALA A 157 -13.16 15.17 -19.25
C ALA A 157 -13.89 14.20 -20.19
N GLU A 158 -13.78 12.89 -19.99
CA GLU A 158 -14.53 11.86 -20.74
C GLU A 158 -16.02 11.90 -20.42
N LEU A 159 -16.39 11.98 -19.14
CA LEU A 159 -17.80 12.07 -18.71
C LEU A 159 -18.54 13.28 -19.31
N ASN A 160 -17.84 14.40 -19.53
CA ASN A 160 -18.41 15.60 -20.14
C ASN A 160 -18.66 15.48 -21.65
N LYS A 161 -18.27 14.38 -22.30
CA LYS A 161 -18.47 14.17 -23.75
C LYS A 161 -19.77 13.39 -24.09
N CYS A 162 -20.54 12.93 -23.10
CA CYS A 162 -21.69 12.01 -23.29
C CYS A 162 -22.97 12.57 -23.96
#